data_AF-A0A4Y6UW08-F1
#
_entry.id   AF-A0A4Y6UW08-F1
#
_cell.length_a   1.000
_cell.length_b   1.000
_cell.length_c   1.000
_cell.angle_alpha   90.00
_cell.angle_beta   90.00
_cell.angle_gamma   90.00
#
_symmetry.space_group_name_H-M   'P 1'
#
loop_
_entity.id
_entity.type
_entity.pdbx_description
1 polymer ?
#
loop_
_entity_poly.entity_id
_entity_poly.type
_entity_poly.pdbx_seq_one_letter_code
_entity_poly.pdbx_strand_id
1 'polypeptide(L)' 'MPIVVGTGAVIVNEEGRVLLVLRKKDPERHKWSIPGGKVDPFETLERSLVRA' A
#
# COMPACT_ATOMS: atom_id res chain seq x y z
N MET A 1 -7.69 -19.23 -3.80
CA MET A 1 -6.74 -18.11 -3.64
C MET A 1 -6.21 -18.15 -2.21
N PRO A 2 -4.90 -18.14 -1.96
CA PRO A 2 -4.37 -18.10 -0.60
C PRO A 2 -4.78 -16.78 0.07
N ILE A 3 -5.03 -16.82 1.38
CA ILE A 3 -5.20 -15.61 2.19
C ILE A 3 -3.84 -14.90 2.23
N VAL A 4 -3.82 -13.60 1.94
CA VAL A 4 -2.61 -12.77 1.95
C VAL A 4 -2.82 -11.60 2.90
N VAL A 5 -1.79 -11.28 3.69
CA VAL A 5 -1.76 -10.09 4.54
C VAL A 5 -1.15 -8.94 3.73
N GLY A 6 -1.80 -7.79 3.77
CA GLY A 6 -1.31 -6.56 3.15
C GLY A 6 -1.32 -5.40 4.15
N THR A 7 -0.47 -4.42 3.89
CA THR A 7 -0.42 -3.16 4.64
C THR A 7 -0.82 -2.00 3.74
N GLY A 8 -1.31 -0.92 4.33
CA GLY A 8 -1.62 0.32 3.64
C GLY A 8 -1.37 1.53 4.53
N ALA A 9 -0.90 2.64 3.94
CA ALA A 9 -0.63 3.90 4.62
C ALA A 9 -1.61 4.97 4.18
N VAL A 10 -2.22 5.67 5.15
CA VAL A 10 -2.88 6.95 4.90
C VAL A 10 -1.92 8.05 5.32
N ILE A 11 -1.30 8.70 4.34
CA ILE A 11 -0.32 9.76 4.56
C ILE A 11 -1.00 11.09 4.22
N VAL A 12 -1.03 11.99 5.20
CA VAL A 12 -1.70 13.29 5.11
C VAL A 12 -0.65 14.39 5.18
N ASN A 13 -0.68 15.35 4.25
CA ASN A 13 0.21 16.52 4.31
C ASN A 13 -0.38 17.63 5.19
N GLU A 14 0.37 18.72 5.38
CA GLU A 14 -0.05 19.87 6.21
C GLU A 14 -1.34 20.56 5.70
N GLU A 15 -1.65 20.42 4.41
CA GLU A 15 -2.88 20.94 3.79
C GLU A 15 -4.07 19.97 3.92
N GLY A 16 -3.94 18.86 4.64
CA GLY A 16 -5.00 17.86 4.82
C GLY A 16 -5.26 16.96 3.60
N ARG A 17 -4.36 16.94 2.61
CA ARG A 17 -4.47 16.10 1.40
C ARG A 17 -3.89 14.71 1.65
N VAL A 18 -4.52 13.68 1.08
CA VAL A 18 -4.08 12.28 1.18
C VAL A 18 -3.20 11.89 -0.01
N LEU A 19 -2.05 11.27 0.25
CA LEU A 19 -1.22 10.67 -0.78
C LEU A 19 -1.91 9.44 -1.38
N LEU A 20 -2.07 9.43 -2.71
CA LEU A 20 -2.55 8.29 -3.48
C LEU A 20 -1.53 7.88 -4.53
N VAL A 21 -1.50 6.60 -4.85
CA VAL A 21 -0.72 6.04 -5.95
C VAL A 21 -1.63 5.62 -7.10
N LEU A 22 -1.24 5.93 -8.33
CA LEU A 22 -1.91 5.42 -9.52
C LEU A 22 -1.34 4.05 -9.87
N ARG A 23 -2.16 3.00 -9.77
CA ARG A 23 -1.72 1.62 -9.94
C ARG A 23 -1.34 1.34 -11.39
N LYS A 24 -0.12 0.83 -11.61
CA LYS A 24 0.40 0.47 -12.93
C LYS A 24 0.14 -0.98 -13.35
N LYS A 25 -0.15 -1.87 -12.38
CA LYS A 25 -0.24 -3.33 -12.55
C LYS A 25 -1.60 -3.83 -12.10
N ASP A 26 -2.04 -4.94 -12.69
CA ASP A 26 -3.20 -5.69 -12.24
C ASP A 26 -2.93 -6.39 -10.89
N PRO A 27 -3.98 -6.63 -10.09
CA PRO A 27 -5.37 -6.20 -10.29
C PRO A 27 -5.54 -4.69 -10.10
N GLU A 28 -6.66 -4.12 -10.55
CA GLU A 28 -7.01 -2.70 -10.34
C GLU A 28 -6.04 -1.71 -11.01
N ARG A 29 -5.50 -2.06 -12.19
CA ARG A 29 -4.68 -1.14 -12.98
C ARG A 29 -5.47 0.13 -13.34
N HIS A 30 -4.80 1.28 -13.38
CA HIS A 30 -5.34 2.62 -13.67
C HIS A 30 -6.32 3.18 -12.64
N LYS A 31 -6.39 2.58 -11.44
CA LYS A 31 -7.14 3.13 -10.30
C LYS A 31 -6.20 3.77 -9.28
N TRP A 32 -6.70 4.79 -8.59
CA TRP A 32 -6.04 5.38 -7.44
C TRP A 32 -6.23 4.51 -6.20
N SER A 33 -5.18 4.38 -5.39
CA SER A 33 -5.18 3.60 -4.15
C SER A 33 -4.28 4.26 -3.11
N ILE A 34 -4.44 3.88 -1.84
CA ILE A 34 -3.43 4.17 -0.83
C ILE A 34 -2.11 3.42 -1.13
N PRO A 35 -0.94 4.00 -0.80
CA PRO A 35 0.33 3.27 -0.79
C PRO A 35 0.24 2.04 0.10
N GLY A 36 0.86 0.94 -0.30
CA GLY A 36 0.76 -0.31 0.44
C GLY A 36 1.35 -1.49 -0.32
N GLY A 37 1.58 -2.57 0.41
CA GLY A 37 2.31 -3.73 -0.08
C GLY A 37 1.81 -5.04 0.52
N LYS A 38 2.25 -6.14 -0.10
CA LYS A 38 2.09 -7.48 0.46
C LYS A 38 3.11 -7.68 1.58
N VAL A 39 2.67 -8.28 2.68
CA VAL A 39 3.58 -8.73 3.74
C VAL A 39 4.28 -10.01 3.31
N ASP A 40 5.60 -9.99 3.28
CA ASP A 40 6.44 -11.16 3.05
C ASP A 40 6.63 -11.97 4.34
N PRO A 41 6.91 -13.29 4.25
CA PRO A 41 7.14 -14.10 5.45
C PRO A 41 8.24 -13.52 6.33
N PHE A 42 7.98 -13.52 7.65
CA PHE A 42 8.93 -13.11 8.69
C PHE A 42 9.32 -11.62 8.72
N GLU A 43 8.64 -10.74 7.99
CA GLU A 43 8.78 -9.29 8.16
C GLU A 43 7.73 -8.69 9.11
N THR A 44 8.02 -7.51 9.68
CA THR A 44 7.02 -6.76 10.45
C THR A 44 6.11 -5.97 9.52
N LEU A 45 4.92 -5.61 10.00
CA LEU A 45 3.96 -4.81 9.24
C LEU A 45 4.55 -3.44 8.87
N GLU A 46 5.29 -2.81 9.79
CA GLU A 46 5.96 -1.53 9.57
C GLU A 46 7.00 -1.63 8.47
N ARG A 47 7.84 -2.68 8.49
CA ARG A 47 8.87 -2.88 7.46
C ARG A 47 8.27 -3.15 6.09
N SER A 48 7.19 -3.94 6.04
CA SER A 48 6.42 -4.18 4.82
C SER A 48 5.92 -2.88 4.20
N LEU A 49 5.39 -1.97 5.02
CA LEU A 49 4.80 -0.72 4.57
C LEU A 49 5.86 0.28 4.08
N VAL A 50 7.00 0.39 4.78
CA VAL A 50 8.06 1.36 4.44
C VAL A 50 8.77 1.03 3.12
N ARG A 51 8.85 -0.26 2.74
CA ARG A 51 9.49 -0.70 1.49
C ARG A 51 8.57 -0.77 0.27
N ALA A 52 7.25 -0.62 0.48
CA ALA A 52 6.21 -0.88 -0.52
C ALA A 52 6.23 0.09 -1.70
#